data_AF-A0A1Q6K602-F1
#
_entry.id   AF-A0A1Q6K602-F1
#
_cell.length_a   1.000
_cell.length_b   1.000
_cell.length_c   1.000
_cell.angle_alpha   90.00
_cell.angle_beta   90.00
_cell.angle_gamma   90.00
#
_symmetry.space_group_name_H-M   'P 1'
#
loop_
_entity.id
_entity.type
_entity.pdbx_description
1 polymer ?
#
loop_
_entity_poly.entity_id
_entity_poly.type
_entity_poly.pdbx_seq_one_letter_code
_entity_poly.pdbx_strand_id
1 'polypeptide(L)'
;MGKSEAKEDTLCAEYIKSLLEGENSNLDNEIEELKIIAGKRFFDKNLQDIFPERDFYLATEVNKFNFVLKVEKDQDGMNYIKRIDIN
;
A
#
# COMPACT_ATOMS: atom_id res chain seq x y z
N MET A 1 2.74 -9.37 -22.30
CA MET A 1 2.47 -7.92 -22.20
C MET A 1 1.73 -7.70 -20.91
N GLY A 2 2.31 -7.04 -19.91
CA GLY A 2 1.74 -6.98 -18.56
C GLY A 2 2.40 -5.92 -17.68
N LYS A 3 2.63 -4.74 -18.26
CA LYS A 3 3.16 -3.57 -17.56
C LYS A 3 2.08 -2.50 -17.51
N SER A 4 1.00 -2.78 -16.80
CA SER A 4 0.27 -1.68 -16.15
C SER A 4 1.03 -1.47 -14.84
N GLU A 5 1.92 -0.49 -14.81
CA GLU A 5 2.42 0.01 -13.52
C GLU A 5 1.18 0.35 -12.69
N ALA A 6 0.99 -0.36 -11.58
CA ALA A 6 -0.12 -0.06 -10.70
C ALA A 6 0.22 1.31 -10.10
N LYS A 7 -0.53 2.34 -10.50
CA LYS A 7 -0.31 3.72 -10.06
C LYS A 7 -0.22 3.83 -8.52
N GLU A 8 -0.92 2.94 -7.81
CA GLU A 8 -0.84 2.78 -6.35
C GLU A 8 0.57 2.41 -5.87
N ASP A 9 1.24 1.46 -6.54
CA ASP A 9 2.60 1.04 -6.19
C ASP A 9 3.60 2.19 -6.41
N THR A 10 3.48 2.91 -7.52
CA THR A 10 4.31 4.08 -7.83
C THR A 10 4.11 5.17 -6.79
N LEU A 11 2.86 5.49 -6.45
CA LEU A 11 2.52 6.50 -5.44
C LEU A 11 3.10 6.13 -4.06
N CYS A 12 2.97 4.86 -3.66
CA CYS A 12 3.53 4.37 -2.40
C CYS A 12 5.05 4.50 -2.36
N ALA A 13 5.74 4.17 -3.46
CA ALA A 13 7.19 4.31 -3.56
C ALA A 13 7.64 5.78 -3.49
N GLU A 14 6.93 6.68 -4.18
CA GLU A 14 7.19 8.12 -4.15
C GLU A 14 6.95 8.71 -2.76
N TYR A 15 5.91 8.27 -2.05
CA TYR A 15 5.65 8.66 -0.67
C TYR A 15 6.76 8.22 0.30
N ILE A 16 7.19 6.96 0.22
CA ILE A 16 8.29 6.48 1.06
C ILE A 16 9.55 7.27 0.76
N LYS A 17 9.82 7.56 -0.51
CA LYS A 17 10.96 8.37 -0.93
C LYS A 17 10.89 9.79 -0.35
N SER A 18 9.75 10.48 -0.46
CA SER A 18 9.60 11.84 0.08
C SER A 18 9.84 11.88 1.59
N LEU A 19 9.32 10.88 2.33
CA LEU A 19 9.59 10.75 3.76
C LEU A 19 11.09 10.58 4.07
N LEU A 20 11.81 9.79 3.28
CA LEU A 20 13.26 9.60 3.42
C LEU A 20 14.06 10.85 3.09
N GLU A 21 13.57 11.69 2.17
CA GLU A 21 14.18 12.96 1.76
C GLU A 21 13.79 14.13 2.69
N GLY A 22 12.89 13.90 3.66
CA GLY A 22 12.42 14.91 4.61
C GLY A 22 11.34 15.85 4.04
N GLU A 23 10.75 15.48 2.90
CA GLU A 23 9.66 16.19 2.27
C GLU A 23 8.31 15.73 2.86
N ASN A 24 7.46 16.69 3.21
CA ASN A 24 6.14 16.39 3.78
C ASN A 24 5.10 16.34 2.65
N SER A 25 5.13 15.28 1.86
CA SER A 25 4.16 15.02 0.80
C SER A 25 2.86 14.49 1.40
N ASN A 26 1.80 15.27 1.27
CA ASN A 26 0.45 14.81 1.59
C ASN A 26 -0.08 13.98 0.41
N LEU A 27 -0.66 12.80 0.69
CA LEU A 27 -1.24 11.89 -0.31
C LEU A 27 -2.74 12.07 -0.54
N ASP A 28 -3.39 12.99 0.18
CA ASP A 28 -4.86 13.14 0.14
C ASP A 28 -5.40 13.31 -1.29
N ASN A 29 -4.73 14.10 -2.13
CA ASN A 29 -5.18 14.35 -3.51
C ASN A 29 -5.00 13.11 -4.40
N GLU A 30 -3.88 12.41 -4.22
CA GLU A 30 -3.51 11.24 -5.00
C GLU A 30 -4.35 10.02 -4.61
N ILE A 31 -4.75 9.91 -3.34
CA ILE A 31 -5.71 8.90 -2.86
C ILE A 31 -7.09 9.13 -3.49
N GLU A 32 -7.55 10.38 -3.57
CA GLU A 32 -8.81 10.71 -4.25
C GLU A 32 -8.74 10.44 -5.77
N GLU A 33 -7.58 10.66 -6.41
CA GLU A 33 -7.39 10.23 -7.80
C GLU A 33 -7.46 8.69 -7.90
N LEU A 34 -6.74 7.98 -7.03
CA LEU A 34 -6.68 6.52 -6.99
C LEU A 34 -8.08 5.89 -6.90
N LYS A 35 -8.99 6.49 -6.14
CA LYS A 35 -10.39 6.09 -6.00
C LYS A 35 -11.11 5.99 -7.35
N ILE A 36 -10.82 6.91 -8.28
CA ILE A 36 -11.49 7.01 -9.58
C ILE A 36 -10.86 6.07 -10.62
N ILE A 37 -9.56 5.81 -10.52
CA ILE A 37 -8.80 5.00 -11.49
C ILE A 37 -8.67 3.52 -11.08
N ALA A 38 -7.74 3.19 -10.18
CA ALA A 38 -7.44 1.82 -9.77
C ALA A 38 -8.42 1.30 -8.71
N GLY A 39 -8.91 2.22 -7.87
CA GLY A 39 -9.84 1.97 -6.78
C GLY A 39 -11.28 1.72 -7.23
N LYS A 40 -11.63 1.99 -8.50
CA LYS A 40 -13.01 1.95 -9.01
C LYS A 40 -13.75 0.65 -8.72
N ARG A 41 -13.04 -0.50 -8.74
CA ARG A 41 -13.61 -1.82 -8.43
C ARG A 41 -14.12 -1.94 -6.99
N PHE A 42 -13.49 -1.24 -6.04
CA PHE A 42 -13.92 -1.23 -4.64
C PHE A 42 -15.22 -0.45 -4.42
N PHE A 43 -15.63 0.39 -5.40
CA PHE A 43 -16.88 1.16 -5.36
C PHE A 43 -17.97 0.58 -6.26
N ASP A 44 -17.70 -0.53 -6.95
CA ASP A 44 -18.72 -1.25 -7.71
C ASP A 44 -19.57 -2.09 -6.76
N LYS A 45 -20.88 -1.81 -6.73
CA LYS A 45 -21.84 -2.51 -5.86
C LYS A 45 -21.91 -4.01 -6.14
N ASN A 46 -21.63 -4.43 -7.37
CA ASN A 46 -21.68 -5.85 -7.77
C ASN A 46 -20.43 -6.63 -7.36
N LEU A 47 -19.37 -5.92 -6.98
CA LEU A 47 -18.08 -6.51 -6.63
C LEU A 47 -17.80 -6.48 -5.12
N GLN A 48 -18.73 -6.00 -4.29
CA GLN A 48 -18.50 -5.83 -2.85
C GLN A 48 -18.18 -7.13 -2.10
N ASP A 49 -18.61 -8.29 -2.62
CA ASP A 49 -18.26 -9.58 -2.04
C ASP A 49 -16.78 -9.96 -2.24
N ILE A 50 -16.11 -9.35 -3.21
CA ILE A 50 -14.72 -9.63 -3.62
C ILE A 50 -13.80 -8.44 -3.31
N PHE A 51 -14.32 -7.22 -3.48
CA PHE A 51 -13.63 -5.94 -3.30
C PHE A 51 -14.50 -5.02 -2.44
N PRO A 52 -14.58 -5.25 -1.12
CA PRO A 52 -15.34 -4.38 -0.22
C PRO A 52 -14.80 -2.96 -0.25
N GLU A 53 -15.68 -1.95 -0.28
CA GLU A 53 -15.27 -0.53 -0.27
C GLU A 53 -14.32 -0.20 0.89
N ARG A 54 -14.53 -0.85 2.04
CA ARG A 54 -13.70 -0.69 3.24
C ARG A 54 -12.23 -1.01 3.00
N ASP A 55 -11.93 -1.98 2.13
CA ASP A 55 -10.55 -2.41 1.89
C ASP A 55 -9.72 -1.32 1.21
N PHE A 56 -10.35 -0.50 0.35
CA PHE A 56 -9.71 0.66 -0.24
C PHE A 56 -9.21 1.63 0.83
N TYR A 57 -10.10 2.03 1.75
CA TYR A 57 -9.73 2.96 2.83
C TYR A 57 -8.69 2.39 3.78
N LEU A 58 -8.73 1.08 4.06
CA LEU A 58 -7.74 0.42 4.89
C LEU A 58 -6.35 0.37 4.24
N ALA A 59 -6.29 0.21 2.91
CA ALA A 59 -5.05 0.17 2.15
C ALA A 59 -4.40 1.55 1.96
N THR A 60 -5.21 2.61 1.89
CA THR A 60 -4.72 4.00 1.70
C THR A 60 -4.40 4.72 3.01
N GLU A 61 -4.70 4.11 4.17
CA GLU A 61 -4.44 4.71 5.48
C GLU A 61 -2.95 4.66 5.84
N VAL A 62 -2.31 5.83 5.88
CA VAL A 62 -0.89 5.95 6.23
C VAL A 62 -0.65 5.89 7.74
N ASN A 63 0.54 5.42 8.13
CA ASN A 63 1.03 5.42 9.52
C ASN A 63 0.15 4.66 10.54
N LYS A 64 -0.61 3.66 10.09
CA LYS A 64 -1.46 2.83 10.95
C LYS A 64 -0.70 1.84 11.83
N PHE A 65 0.47 1.40 11.38
CA PHE A 65 1.27 0.36 12.02
C PHE A 65 2.64 0.90 12.41
N ASN A 66 3.03 0.66 13.66
CA ASN A 66 4.36 0.97 14.18
C ASN A 66 5.29 -0.24 14.07
N PHE A 67 5.23 -0.97 12.96
CA PHE A 67 6.10 -2.12 12.71
C PHE A 67 6.35 -2.29 11.21
N VAL A 68 7.43 -3.00 10.90
CA VAL A 68 7.78 -3.42 9.54
C VAL A 68 7.87 -4.93 9.44
N LEU A 69 7.61 -5.47 8.25
CA LEU A 69 7.77 -6.88 7.94
C LEU A 69 9.09 -7.07 7.19
N LYS A 70 10.03 -7.79 7.78
CA LYS A 70 11.34 -8.08 7.20
C LYS A 70 11.41 -9.54 6.80
N VAL A 71 11.87 -9.80 5.57
CA VAL A 71 12.18 -11.17 5.14
C VAL A 71 13.53 -11.59 5.73
N GLU A 72 13.56 -12.71 6.46
CA GLU A 72 14.76 -13.37 6.95
C GLU A 72 14.84 -14.81 6.39
N LYS A 73 16.01 -15.43 6.47
CA LYS A 73 16.22 -16.83 6.07
C LYS A 73 16.46 -17.70 7.28
N ASP A 74 15.86 -18.88 7.30
CA ASP A 74 16.13 -19.89 8.32
C ASP A 74 17.43 -20.66 8.03
N GLN A 75 17.73 -21.65 8.88
CA GLN A 75 18.94 -22.48 8.76
C GLN A 75 18.96 -23.32 7.48
N ASP A 76 17.79 -23.63 6.93
CA ASP A 76 17.61 -24.38 5.68
C ASP A 76 17.57 -23.46 4.44
N GLY A 77 17.71 -22.13 4.65
CA GLY A 77 17.72 -21.11 3.60
C GLY A 77 16.32 -20.69 3.12
N MET A 78 15.26 -21.11 3.80
CA MET A 78 13.87 -20.77 3.48
C MET A 78 13.54 -19.37 3.99
N ASN A 79 12.82 -18.60 3.16
CA ASN A 79 12.39 -17.25 3.52
C ASN A 79 11.21 -17.31 4.51
N TYR A 80 11.31 -16.57 5.60
CA TYR A 80 10.19 -16.31 6.51
C TYR A 80 10.05 -14.81 6.78
N ILE A 81 8.84 -14.38 7.13
CA ILE A 81 8.57 -12.98 7.44
C ILE A 81 8.66 -12.79 8.95
N LYS A 82 9.48 -11.84 9.37
CA LYS A 82 9.64 -11.42 10.76
C LYS A 82 9.08 -10.02 10.94
N ARG A 83 8.18 -9.87 11.90
CA ARG A 83 7.70 -8.56 12.34
C ARG A 83 8.77 -7.89 13.21
N ILE A 84 9.04 -6.61 12.94
CA ILE A 84 9.94 -5.76 13.72
C ILE A 84 9.16 -4.52 14.13
N ASP A 85 8.87 -4.40 15.42
CA ASP A 85 8.22 -3.20 15.96
C ASP A 85 9.21 -2.02 16.01
N ILE A 86 8.72 -0.83 15.68
CA ILE A 86 9.45 0.44 15.69
C ILE A 86 8.79 1.32 16.77
N ASN A 87 9.56 1.71 17.78
CA ASN A 87 9.14 2.59 18.87
C ASN A 87 9.35 4.05 18.52
#